data_AF-B0D8Z8-F1
#
_entry.id   AF-B0D8Z8-F1
#
_cell.length_a   1.000
_cell.length_b   1.000
_cell.length_c   1.000
_cell.angle_alpha   90.00
_cell.angle_beta   90.00
_cell.angle_gamma   90.00
#
_symmetry.space_group_name_H-M   'P 1'
#
loop_
_entity.id
_entity.type
_entity.pdbx_description
1 polymer ?
#
loop_
_entity_poly.entity_id
_entity_poly.type
_entity_poly.pdbx_seq_one_letter_code
_entity_poly.pdbx_strand_id
1 'polypeptide(L)'
;MASRTVRPDPLAHSYGSPDVFGRYHNPNGDTIFQFHERPEGESEFTAYDALSLAELNEAYRALNSDPTPPPYLEPGQTIPKRMIVTSPNMCWMPFISLLPRPVRARADGRFAWANFTVCPQWFIDSQWHLPFVKARPPEATIKNHELSFCWWDLGDNHFVEAKGSAFRDLGTLREDIADSLRNEARKLQSACREIKQLKDYGRLFYLANKTVDAALQLKFCTFSKHDLVYRIAGFQCVYLETLTMFDWHTKWAFHLNEPTGKIHEVDESIMGAITDSTECIAMLYRVGAPGWYVRPPANLSTNMIIRMIVPPGWEKMPVIQG
;
A
#
# COMPACT_ATOMS: atom_id res chain seq x y z
N MET A 1 -0.22 60.20 12.97
CA MET A 1 0.65 59.27 12.22
C MET A 1 0.99 58.11 13.14
N ALA A 2 0.41 56.94 12.90
CA ALA A 2 0.88 55.70 13.49
C ALA A 2 0.90 54.68 12.36
N SER A 3 2.11 54.38 11.87
CA SER A 3 2.35 53.38 10.85
C SER A 3 1.88 52.03 11.38
N ARG A 4 0.86 51.46 10.72
CA ARG A 4 0.45 50.08 10.93
C ARG A 4 1.60 49.21 10.40
N THR A 5 2.41 48.69 11.31
CA THR A 5 3.33 47.59 11.02
C THR A 5 2.49 46.40 10.58
N VAL A 6 2.45 46.19 9.26
CA VAL A 6 1.95 44.96 8.64
C VAL A 6 2.84 43.83 9.16
N ARG A 7 2.27 42.90 9.94
CA ARG A 7 2.97 41.67 10.28
C ARG A 7 3.21 40.91 8.97
N PRO A 8 4.44 40.46 8.68
CA PRO A 8 4.67 39.62 7.51
C PRO A 8 3.81 38.37 7.63
N ASP A 9 3.18 37.99 6.51
CA ASP A 9 2.43 36.75 6.38
C ASP A 9 3.37 35.58 6.73
N PRO A 10 3.03 34.70 7.69
CA PRO A 10 3.87 33.56 8.05
C PRO A 10 4.04 32.53 6.92
N LEU A 11 3.40 32.75 5.77
CA LEU A 11 3.54 31.97 4.53
C LEU A 11 4.23 32.73 3.39
N ALA A 12 4.80 33.92 3.63
CA ALA A 12 5.53 34.66 2.61
C ALA A 12 6.85 33.93 2.27
N HIS A 13 6.79 33.01 1.32
CA HIS A 13 7.95 32.43 0.66
C HIS A 13 8.84 33.56 0.12
N SER A 14 10.06 33.69 0.63
CA SER A 14 11.09 34.52 0.01
C SER A 14 11.50 33.87 -1.31
N TYR A 15 10.93 34.39 -2.40
CA TYR A 15 11.20 33.94 -3.75
C TYR A 15 12.70 33.98 -4.06
N GLY A 16 13.27 32.83 -4.44
CA GLY A 16 14.60 32.74 -5.06
C GLY A 16 15.75 32.20 -4.19
N SER A 17 15.59 32.06 -2.88
CA SER A 17 16.60 31.44 -2.02
C SER A 17 16.36 29.94 -1.87
N PRO A 18 17.40 29.09 -1.94
CA PRO A 18 17.25 27.66 -1.68
C PRO A 18 16.91 27.40 -0.21
N ASP A 19 16.32 26.24 0.07
CA ASP A 19 16.10 25.75 1.43
C ASP A 19 17.40 25.34 2.15
N VAL A 20 17.28 24.86 3.39
CA VAL A 20 18.42 24.34 4.19
C VAL A 20 19.20 23.19 3.55
N PHE A 21 18.66 22.56 2.51
CA PHE A 21 19.29 21.47 1.77
C PHE A 21 19.69 21.88 0.35
N GLY A 22 19.67 23.17 0.03
CA GLY A 22 20.08 23.68 -1.28
C GLY A 22 19.02 23.55 -2.38
N ARG A 23 17.75 23.24 -2.05
CA ARG A 23 16.69 23.03 -3.06
C ARG A 23 15.81 24.27 -3.24
N TYR A 24 15.42 24.50 -4.49
CA TYR A 24 14.49 25.58 -4.84
C TYR A 24 13.04 25.12 -4.74
N HIS A 25 12.16 26.08 -4.50
CA HIS A 25 10.73 25.84 -4.28
C HIS A 25 9.89 26.70 -5.22
N ASN A 26 8.77 26.15 -5.66
CA ASN A 26 7.74 26.88 -6.38
C ASN A 26 7.02 27.88 -5.45
N PRO A 27 6.30 28.87 -6.01
CA PRO A 27 5.44 29.81 -5.27
C PRO A 27 4.50 29.19 -4.23
N ASN A 28 4.04 27.96 -4.50
CA ASN A 28 3.11 27.21 -3.67
C ASN A 28 3.80 26.38 -2.57
N GLY A 29 5.13 26.44 -2.48
CA GLY A 29 5.94 25.70 -1.52
C GLY A 29 6.33 24.28 -1.95
N ASP A 30 6.03 23.87 -3.18
CA ASP A 30 6.45 22.56 -3.70
C ASP A 30 7.94 22.58 -4.07
N THR A 31 8.66 21.52 -3.70
CA THR A 31 10.08 21.36 -4.04
C THR A 31 10.25 21.20 -5.56
N ILE A 32 11.16 21.96 -6.16
CA ILE A 32 11.54 21.84 -7.57
C ILE A 32 12.58 20.72 -7.71
N PHE A 33 12.15 19.58 -8.23
CA PHE A 33 13.04 18.47 -8.57
C PHE A 33 13.54 18.57 -10.01
N GLN A 34 14.75 18.06 -10.24
CA GLN A 34 15.34 17.93 -11.57
C GLN A 34 15.72 16.47 -11.81
N PHE A 35 15.66 16.04 -13.07
CA PHE A 35 16.21 14.77 -13.48
C PHE A 35 17.71 14.74 -13.20
N HIS A 36 18.20 13.58 -12.79
CA HIS A 36 19.61 13.39 -12.49
C HIS A 36 20.03 11.99 -12.93
N GLU A 37 21.18 11.92 -13.60
CA GLU A 37 21.87 10.69 -13.94
C GLU A 37 23.29 10.81 -13.41
N ARG A 38 23.86 9.70 -12.91
CA ARG A 38 25.24 9.69 -12.45
C ARG A 38 26.22 9.75 -13.62
N PRO A 39 27.46 10.24 -13.41
CA PRO A 39 28.50 10.20 -14.44
C PRO A 39 28.76 8.79 -14.99
N GLU A 40 29.28 8.72 -16.23
CA GLU A 40 29.68 7.46 -16.86
C GLU A 40 30.66 6.68 -15.96
N GLY A 41 30.30 5.44 -15.60
CA GLY A 41 31.07 4.59 -14.68
C GLY A 41 30.40 4.31 -13.32
N GLU A 42 29.43 5.12 -12.91
CA GLU A 42 28.61 4.94 -11.67
C GLU A 42 27.12 4.73 -11.97
N SER A 43 26.78 4.32 -13.19
CA SER A 43 25.41 4.25 -13.71
C SER A 43 24.57 3.08 -13.16
N GLU A 44 25.05 2.35 -12.14
CA GLU A 44 24.30 1.26 -11.54
C GLU A 44 23.08 1.81 -10.77
N PHE A 45 21.90 1.36 -11.17
CA PHE A 45 20.65 1.76 -10.53
C PHE A 45 20.38 0.89 -9.29
N THR A 46 20.18 1.53 -8.15
CA THR A 46 20.06 0.88 -6.83
C THR A 46 18.68 1.08 -6.20
N ALA A 47 18.42 0.40 -5.09
CA ALA A 47 17.19 0.57 -4.30
C ALA A 47 16.99 1.98 -3.73
N TYR A 48 18.05 2.79 -3.69
CA TYR A 48 18.03 4.14 -3.13
C TYR A 48 17.85 5.23 -4.19
N ASP A 49 17.89 4.83 -5.47
CA ASP A 49 17.59 5.67 -6.61
C ASP A 49 16.07 5.76 -6.85
N ALA A 50 15.67 6.75 -7.64
CA ALA A 50 14.28 7.05 -7.91
C ALA A 50 13.96 6.80 -9.39
N LEU A 51 13.32 5.65 -9.67
CA LEU A 51 12.63 5.46 -10.93
C LEU A 51 11.50 6.48 -11.00
N SER A 52 10.78 6.66 -9.89
CA SER A 52 9.86 7.76 -9.68
C SER A 52 10.06 8.45 -8.34
N LEU A 53 9.80 9.75 -8.30
CA LEU A 53 9.91 10.62 -7.13
C LEU A 53 8.67 11.51 -7.02
N ALA A 54 8.16 11.70 -5.81
CA ALA A 54 7.09 12.64 -5.51
C ALA A 54 7.27 13.28 -4.13
N GLU A 55 6.71 14.47 -3.95
CA GLU A 55 6.57 15.11 -2.63
C GLU A 55 5.15 14.88 -2.09
N LEU A 56 5.02 14.53 -0.80
CA LEU A 56 3.72 14.37 -0.17
C LEU A 56 3.06 15.72 0.09
N ASN A 57 1.74 15.80 -0.11
CA ASN A 57 0.96 16.99 0.25
C ASN A 57 0.94 17.24 1.76
N GLU A 58 1.05 16.17 2.55
CA GLU A 58 1.01 16.24 4.02
C GLU A 58 2.34 16.72 4.58
N ALA A 59 2.29 17.80 5.37
CA ALA A 59 3.43 18.23 6.15
C ALA A 59 3.64 17.29 7.35
N TYR A 60 4.88 16.84 7.56
CA TYR A 60 5.26 16.20 8.80
C TYR A 60 5.46 17.28 9.88
N ARG A 61 4.85 17.08 11.05
CA ARG A 61 5.25 17.83 12.24
C ARG A 61 6.38 17.07 12.90
N ALA A 62 7.56 17.66 12.97
CA ALA A 62 8.56 17.17 13.92
C ALA A 62 7.93 17.24 15.33
N LEU A 63 7.91 16.13 16.06
CA LEU A 63 7.57 16.16 17.48
C LEU A 63 8.49 17.20 18.13
N ASN A 64 7.89 18.24 18.73
CA ASN A 64 8.58 19.34 19.42
C ASN A 64 9.22 20.43 18.55
N SER A 65 8.73 20.72 17.34
CA SER A 65 9.19 21.92 16.63
C SER A 65 8.76 23.20 17.36
N ASP A 66 9.69 23.80 18.09
CA ASP A 66 9.59 25.19 18.51
C ASP A 66 9.32 26.05 17.26
N PRO A 67 8.30 26.94 17.25
CA PRO A 67 8.02 27.81 16.11
C PRO A 67 9.16 28.80 15.81
N THR A 68 10.14 28.95 16.71
CA THR A 68 11.32 29.76 16.43
C THR A 68 12.20 29.12 15.34
N PRO A 69 12.48 29.84 14.24
CA PRO A 69 13.43 29.37 13.24
C PRO A 69 14.79 29.17 13.92
N PRO A 70 15.50 28.06 13.65
CA PRO A 70 16.83 27.86 14.21
C PRO A 70 17.72 29.10 13.94
N PRO A 71 18.54 29.52 14.92
CA PRO A 71 19.31 30.76 14.83
C PRO A 71 20.36 30.78 13.71
N TYR A 72 20.60 29.64 13.04
CA TYR A 72 21.54 29.48 11.93
C TYR A 72 20.89 29.60 10.54
N LEU A 73 19.59 29.87 10.44
CA LEU A 73 18.93 30.05 9.14
C LEU A 73 19.20 31.45 8.59
N GLU A 74 19.71 31.50 7.36
CA GLU A 74 19.84 32.75 6.64
C GLU A 74 18.45 33.37 6.40
N PRO A 75 18.33 34.71 6.38
CA PRO A 75 17.06 35.37 6.09
C PRO A 75 16.46 34.89 4.76
N GLY A 76 15.27 34.26 4.86
CA GLY A 76 14.55 33.72 3.71
C GLY A 76 14.87 32.26 3.35
N GLN A 77 15.75 31.61 4.10
CA GLN A 77 15.94 30.16 4.00
C GLN A 77 14.82 29.42 4.73
N THR A 78 14.27 28.37 4.12
CA THR A 78 13.16 27.60 4.66
C THR A 78 13.59 26.19 5.05
N ILE A 79 12.84 25.58 5.99
CA ILE A 79 12.97 24.16 6.31
C ILE A 79 11.80 23.45 5.61
N PRO A 80 12.08 22.52 4.67
CA PRO A 80 11.04 21.70 4.05
C PRO A 80 10.27 20.91 5.11
N LYS A 81 8.94 20.96 5.02
CA LYS A 81 8.05 20.29 5.98
C LYS A 81 7.34 19.07 5.39
N ARG A 82 7.58 18.74 4.13
CA ARG A 82 6.94 17.62 3.43
C ARG A 82 7.93 16.49 3.23
N MET A 83 7.44 15.26 3.31
CA MET A 83 8.25 14.07 3.07
C MET A 83 8.34 13.80 1.57
N ILE A 84 9.45 13.21 1.15
CA ILE A 84 9.65 12.77 -0.23
C ILE A 84 9.46 11.27 -0.30
N VAL A 85 8.76 10.83 -1.33
CA VAL A 85 8.58 9.44 -1.68
C VAL A 85 9.40 9.13 -2.92
N THR A 86 10.22 8.11 -2.85
CA THR A 86 10.96 7.58 -3.99
C THR A 86 10.63 6.12 -4.18
N SER A 87 10.43 5.69 -5.42
CA SER A 87 10.36 4.26 -5.76
C SER A 87 11.51 3.88 -6.70
N PRO A 88 12.27 2.82 -6.40
CA PRO A 88 13.31 2.33 -7.30
C PRO A 88 12.73 1.49 -8.45
N ASN A 89 11.51 0.98 -8.34
CA ASN A 89 10.96 0.01 -9.28
C ASN A 89 9.52 0.27 -9.75
N MET A 90 8.87 1.33 -9.28
CA MET A 90 7.54 1.74 -9.74
C MET A 90 7.57 3.11 -10.42
N CYS A 91 6.73 3.29 -11.42
CA CYS A 91 6.53 4.57 -12.14
C CYS A 91 5.32 5.38 -11.64
N TRP A 92 4.66 4.90 -10.58
CA TRP A 92 3.48 5.52 -9.98
C TRP A 92 3.58 5.50 -8.45
N MET A 93 2.75 6.31 -7.79
CA MET A 93 2.74 6.47 -6.33
C MET A 93 1.39 6.04 -5.72
N PRO A 94 1.38 5.20 -4.67
CA PRO A 94 0.18 4.78 -3.96
C PRO A 94 -0.22 5.82 -2.94
N PHE A 95 -1.50 5.91 -2.63
CA PHE A 95 -1.99 6.78 -1.56
C PHE A 95 -1.20 6.57 -0.27
N ILE A 96 -0.51 7.63 0.20
CA ILE A 96 0.28 7.64 1.44
C ILE A 96 -0.25 8.76 2.33
N SER A 97 -0.57 8.41 3.57
CA SER A 97 -0.97 9.33 4.64
C SER A 97 0.01 9.20 5.78
N LEU A 98 0.52 10.33 6.26
CA LEU A 98 1.33 10.44 7.48
C LEU A 98 0.43 10.65 8.71
N LEU A 99 -0.77 11.19 8.49
CA LEU A 99 -1.72 11.47 9.56
C LEU A 99 -2.66 10.29 9.82
N PRO A 100 -3.07 10.06 11.09
CA PRO A 100 -4.15 9.14 11.42
C PRO A 100 -5.44 9.55 10.68
N ARG A 101 -6.09 8.59 10.02
CA ARG A 101 -7.35 8.80 9.32
C ARG A 101 -8.44 7.90 9.88
N PRO A 102 -9.70 8.34 9.91
CA PRO A 102 -10.81 7.51 10.34
C PRO A 102 -11.00 6.35 9.35
N VAL A 103 -10.82 5.12 9.85
CA VAL A 103 -11.11 3.89 9.09
C VAL A 103 -12.62 3.67 9.11
N ARG A 104 -13.22 3.55 7.93
CA ARG A 104 -14.66 3.34 7.77
C ARG A 104 -14.89 2.30 6.68
N ALA A 105 -15.83 1.40 6.95
CA ALA A 105 -16.35 0.51 5.95
C ALA A 105 -16.91 1.27 4.75
N ARG A 106 -16.85 0.64 3.58
CA ARG A 106 -17.43 1.10 2.33
C ARG A 106 -18.60 0.18 1.95
N ALA A 107 -19.34 0.59 0.92
CA ALA A 107 -20.50 -0.16 0.45
C ALA A 107 -20.16 -1.58 -0.03
N ASP A 108 -18.91 -1.82 -0.43
CA ASP A 108 -18.38 -3.13 -0.81
C ASP A 108 -17.86 -3.95 0.38
N GLY A 109 -18.03 -3.46 1.61
CA GLY A 109 -17.57 -4.10 2.84
C GLY A 109 -16.07 -3.95 3.12
N ARG A 110 -15.30 -3.30 2.23
CA ARG A 110 -13.85 -3.07 2.38
C ARG A 110 -13.58 -1.73 3.08
N PHE A 111 -12.33 -1.51 3.46
CA PHE A 111 -11.87 -0.31 4.19
C PHE A 111 -11.09 0.69 3.33
N ALA A 112 -11.30 0.67 2.00
CA ALA A 112 -10.58 1.49 1.03
C ALA A 112 -9.06 1.46 1.27
N TRP A 113 -8.43 2.63 1.42
CA TRP A 113 -7.00 2.81 1.62
C TRP A 113 -6.40 2.13 2.86
N ALA A 114 -7.22 1.80 3.85
CA ALA A 114 -6.78 1.09 5.06
C ALA A 114 -6.80 -0.43 4.89
N ASN A 115 -7.16 -0.94 3.71
CA ASN A 115 -7.22 -2.36 3.42
C ASN A 115 -6.00 -2.80 2.59
N PHE A 116 -5.20 -3.73 3.13
CA PHE A 116 -4.01 -4.27 2.48
C PHE A 116 -4.30 -5.04 1.19
N THR A 117 -5.56 -5.42 0.93
CA THR A 117 -5.96 -6.05 -0.35
C THR A 117 -6.37 -5.04 -1.43
N VAL A 118 -6.39 -3.75 -1.11
CA VAL A 118 -6.83 -2.67 -2.00
C VAL A 118 -5.72 -1.66 -2.28
N CYS A 119 -4.87 -1.38 -1.30
CA CYS A 119 -3.82 -0.37 -1.40
C CYS A 119 -2.55 -0.86 -0.68
N PRO A 120 -1.35 -0.49 -1.17
CA PRO A 120 -0.11 -0.70 -0.43
C PRO A 120 -0.20 -0.10 0.96
N GLN A 121 0.33 -0.82 1.95
CA GLN A 121 0.37 -0.40 3.34
C GLN A 121 1.81 -0.12 3.77
N TRP A 122 1.95 0.57 4.90
CA TRP A 122 3.23 0.64 5.60
C TRP A 122 3.73 -0.75 5.94
N PHE A 123 5.00 -1.01 5.67
CA PHE A 123 5.67 -2.25 6.02
C PHE A 123 5.73 -2.37 7.56
N ILE A 124 5.37 -3.55 8.06
CA ILE A 124 5.41 -3.86 9.49
C ILE A 124 6.10 -5.22 9.61
N ASP A 125 7.22 -5.29 10.33
CA ASP A 125 8.03 -6.51 10.48
C ASP A 125 7.23 -7.72 10.96
N SER A 126 6.26 -7.50 11.87
CA SER A 126 5.40 -8.58 12.38
C SER A 126 4.39 -9.11 11.35
N GLN A 127 4.26 -8.45 10.19
CA GLN A 127 3.35 -8.78 9.10
C GLN A 127 4.10 -8.75 7.75
N TRP A 128 5.32 -9.28 7.74
CA TRP A 128 6.25 -9.26 6.60
C TRP A 128 5.68 -9.85 5.30
N HIS A 129 4.60 -10.66 5.35
CA HIS A 129 3.99 -11.26 4.16
C HIS A 129 3.08 -10.29 3.40
N LEU A 130 2.52 -9.27 4.07
CA LEU A 130 1.52 -8.41 3.47
C LEU A 130 1.93 -7.63 2.20
N PRO A 131 3.21 -7.25 1.98
CA PRO A 131 3.61 -6.64 0.72
C PRO A 131 3.40 -7.56 -0.49
N PHE A 132 3.34 -8.87 -0.28
CA PHE A 132 3.25 -9.87 -1.35
C PHE A 132 1.80 -10.26 -1.66
N VAL A 133 0.82 -9.55 -1.07
CA VAL A 133 -0.60 -9.79 -1.35
C VAL A 133 -0.89 -9.54 -2.81
N LYS A 134 -1.60 -10.48 -3.45
CA LYS A 134 -2.00 -10.34 -4.84
C LYS A 134 -2.82 -9.06 -5.05
N ALA A 135 -2.39 -8.25 -6.00
CA ALA A 135 -3.12 -7.07 -6.44
C ALA A 135 -4.30 -7.49 -7.32
N ARG A 136 -5.36 -6.66 -7.33
CA ARG A 136 -6.49 -6.85 -8.23
C ARG A 136 -6.00 -6.72 -9.69
N PRO A 137 -6.22 -7.72 -10.55
CA PRO A 137 -5.87 -7.60 -11.96
C PRO A 137 -6.61 -6.44 -12.66
N PRO A 138 -6.09 -5.94 -13.79
CA PRO A 138 -6.81 -4.98 -14.63
C PRO A 138 -8.20 -5.49 -15.04
N GLU A 139 -9.14 -4.57 -15.26
CA GLU A 139 -10.53 -4.90 -15.61
C GLU A 139 -10.64 -5.78 -16.86
N ALA A 140 -9.71 -5.61 -17.81
CA ALA A 140 -9.65 -6.39 -19.03
C ALA A 140 -9.37 -7.89 -18.80
N THR A 141 -8.73 -8.26 -17.68
CA THR A 141 -8.27 -9.63 -17.42
C THR A 141 -8.93 -10.26 -16.20
N ILE A 142 -9.55 -9.47 -15.31
CA ILE A 142 -10.09 -9.96 -14.04
C ILE A 142 -11.13 -11.08 -14.18
N LYS A 143 -11.98 -11.04 -15.21
CA LYS A 143 -13.05 -12.03 -15.41
C LYS A 143 -12.54 -13.45 -15.64
N ASN A 144 -11.37 -13.59 -16.24
CA ASN A 144 -10.74 -14.88 -16.55
C ASN A 144 -9.63 -15.24 -15.55
N HIS A 145 -9.43 -14.42 -14.51
CA HIS A 145 -8.40 -14.66 -13.51
C HIS A 145 -8.83 -15.79 -12.56
N GLU A 146 -7.92 -16.70 -12.24
CA GLU A 146 -8.19 -17.87 -11.39
C GLU A 146 -8.69 -17.47 -9.99
N LEU A 147 -8.20 -16.33 -9.47
CA LEU A 147 -8.60 -15.74 -8.19
C LEU A 147 -9.70 -14.67 -8.33
N SER A 148 -10.43 -14.59 -9.43
CA SER A 148 -11.45 -13.55 -9.66
C SER A 148 -12.46 -13.41 -8.50
N PHE A 149 -12.78 -14.51 -7.83
CA PHE A 149 -13.65 -14.54 -6.64
C PHE A 149 -13.08 -13.77 -5.43
N CYS A 150 -11.80 -13.41 -5.41
CA CYS A 150 -11.20 -12.57 -4.37
C CYS A 150 -11.55 -11.07 -4.51
N TRP A 151 -12.02 -10.65 -5.68
CA TRP A 151 -12.31 -9.23 -5.98
C TRP A 151 -13.69 -8.98 -6.60
N TRP A 152 -14.52 -10.01 -6.71
CA TRP A 152 -15.91 -9.85 -7.11
C TRP A 152 -16.73 -9.15 -6.00
N ASP A 153 -17.81 -8.48 -6.40
CA ASP A 153 -18.74 -7.82 -5.50
C ASP A 153 -20.10 -8.54 -5.50
N LEU A 154 -20.77 -8.53 -4.35
CA LEU A 154 -22.06 -9.18 -4.16
C LEU A 154 -23.18 -8.42 -4.90
N GLY A 155 -23.58 -8.93 -6.05
CA GLY A 155 -24.84 -8.56 -6.72
C GLY A 155 -26.11 -9.13 -6.06
N ASP A 156 -27.26 -8.53 -6.38
CA ASP A 156 -28.58 -8.86 -5.83
C ASP A 156 -29.02 -10.31 -6.09
N ASN A 157 -28.65 -10.86 -7.24
CA ASN A 157 -28.95 -12.23 -7.67
C ASN A 157 -28.12 -13.31 -6.94
N HIS A 158 -27.22 -12.92 -6.04
CA HIS A 158 -26.42 -13.84 -5.22
C HIS A 158 -27.01 -14.06 -3.82
N PHE A 159 -28.00 -13.26 -3.42
CA PHE A 159 -28.66 -13.38 -2.12
C PHE A 159 -29.96 -14.19 -2.25
N VAL A 160 -30.17 -15.11 -1.31
CA VAL A 160 -31.38 -15.94 -1.24
C VAL A 160 -32.08 -15.67 0.08
N GLU A 161 -33.28 -15.10 0.03
CA GLU A 161 -34.09 -14.82 1.22
C GLU A 161 -34.36 -16.08 2.04
N ALA A 162 -34.30 -15.96 3.37
CA ALA A 162 -34.56 -17.06 4.29
C ALA A 162 -36.05 -17.45 4.25
N LYS A 163 -36.33 -18.70 3.89
CA LYS A 163 -37.70 -19.24 3.87
C LYS A 163 -38.33 -19.14 5.27
N GLY A 164 -39.52 -18.55 5.34
CA GLY A 164 -40.26 -18.39 6.60
C GLY A 164 -39.81 -17.21 7.47
N SER A 165 -38.85 -16.40 7.00
CA SER A 165 -38.48 -15.15 7.66
C SER A 165 -39.56 -14.08 7.46
N ALA A 166 -39.88 -13.33 8.51
CA ALA A 166 -40.69 -12.12 8.41
C ALA A 166 -39.91 -10.93 7.78
N PHE A 167 -38.59 -11.05 7.74
CA PHE A 167 -37.66 -10.04 7.22
C PHE A 167 -37.14 -10.48 5.85
N ARG A 168 -37.36 -9.64 4.82
CA ARG A 168 -36.91 -9.91 3.43
C ARG A 168 -35.42 -9.63 3.20
N ASP A 169 -34.77 -8.98 4.16
CA ASP A 169 -33.34 -8.67 4.10
C ASP A 169 -32.48 -9.72 4.79
N LEU A 170 -33.08 -10.76 5.40
CA LEU A 170 -32.38 -11.89 6.04
C LEU A 170 -32.36 -13.11 5.12
N GLY A 171 -31.18 -13.70 4.92
CA GLY A 171 -31.01 -14.77 3.95
C GLY A 171 -29.60 -15.35 3.94
N THR A 172 -29.29 -16.13 2.91
CA THR A 172 -27.99 -16.78 2.72
C THR A 172 -27.38 -16.39 1.39
N LEU A 173 -26.08 -16.66 1.24
CA LEU A 173 -25.46 -16.68 -0.07
C LEU A 173 -26.07 -17.82 -0.91
N ARG A 174 -26.19 -17.62 -2.22
CA ARG A 174 -26.61 -18.66 -3.17
C ARG A 174 -25.70 -19.88 -3.05
N GLU A 175 -26.32 -21.06 -3.02
CA GLU A 175 -25.66 -22.31 -2.61
C GLU A 175 -24.48 -22.69 -3.52
N ASP A 176 -24.63 -22.54 -4.84
CA ASP A 176 -23.59 -22.78 -5.85
C ASP A 176 -22.33 -21.94 -5.59
N ILE A 177 -22.51 -20.66 -5.24
CA ILE A 177 -21.41 -19.74 -4.95
C ILE A 177 -20.76 -20.13 -3.62
N ALA A 178 -21.56 -20.37 -2.58
CA ALA A 178 -21.05 -20.75 -1.27
C ALA A 178 -20.23 -22.05 -1.33
N ASP A 179 -20.67 -23.03 -2.12
CA ASP A 179 -19.92 -24.26 -2.35
C ASP A 179 -18.64 -24.03 -3.15
N SER A 180 -18.67 -23.16 -4.16
CA SER A 180 -17.46 -22.79 -4.89
C SER A 180 -16.41 -22.16 -3.97
N LEU A 181 -16.78 -21.17 -3.15
CA LEU A 181 -15.86 -20.50 -2.22
C LEU A 181 -15.30 -21.47 -1.18
N ARG A 182 -16.13 -22.39 -0.67
CA ARG A 182 -15.71 -23.44 0.26
C ARG A 182 -14.73 -24.42 -0.37
N ASN A 183 -14.92 -24.77 -1.64
CA ASN A 183 -14.02 -25.65 -2.36
C ASN A 183 -12.64 -24.99 -2.54
N GLU A 184 -12.59 -23.71 -2.90
CA GLU A 184 -11.33 -22.95 -2.99
C GLU A 184 -10.64 -22.85 -1.62
N ALA A 185 -11.38 -22.51 -0.55
CA ALA A 185 -10.83 -22.46 0.80
C ALA A 185 -10.20 -23.80 1.23
N ARG A 186 -10.83 -24.93 0.89
CA ARG A 186 -10.34 -26.28 1.20
C ARG A 186 -9.12 -26.68 0.37
N LYS A 187 -9.06 -26.27 -0.91
CA LYS A 187 -7.88 -26.47 -1.75
C LYS A 187 -6.68 -25.77 -1.13
N LEU A 188 -6.83 -24.48 -0.79
CA LEU A 188 -5.77 -23.70 -0.15
C LEU A 188 -5.38 -24.28 1.21
N GLN A 189 -6.35 -24.67 2.05
CA GLN A 189 -6.05 -25.31 3.34
C GLN A 189 -5.25 -26.62 3.17
N SER A 190 -5.61 -27.45 2.19
CA SER A 190 -4.88 -28.68 1.89
C SER A 190 -3.44 -28.40 1.48
N ALA A 191 -3.22 -27.43 0.59
CA ALA A 191 -1.89 -27.00 0.18
C ALA A 191 -1.06 -26.50 1.39
N CYS A 192 -1.64 -25.65 2.25
CA CYS A 192 -0.96 -25.18 3.46
C CYS A 192 -0.54 -26.32 4.41
N ARG A 193 -1.31 -27.41 4.49
CA ARG A 193 -1.01 -28.57 5.36
C ARG A 193 0.16 -29.41 4.86
N GLU A 194 0.51 -29.32 3.59
CA GLU A 194 1.65 -30.05 3.01
C GLU A 194 2.98 -29.41 3.45
N ILE A 195 2.96 -28.14 3.85
CA ILE A 195 4.13 -27.34 4.20
C ILE A 195 4.44 -27.41 5.71
N LYS A 196 4.71 -28.62 6.24
CA LYS A 196 4.82 -28.83 7.70
C LYS A 196 6.14 -28.40 8.35
N GLN A 197 7.18 -28.10 7.56
CA GLN A 197 8.55 -27.91 8.08
C GLN A 197 9.03 -26.45 8.11
N LEU A 198 8.12 -25.48 7.96
CA LEU A 198 8.52 -24.07 7.88
C LEU A 198 8.38 -23.33 9.20
N LYS A 199 9.24 -22.32 9.35
CA LYS A 199 9.11 -21.26 10.37
C LYS A 199 7.70 -20.66 10.25
N ASP A 200 7.05 -20.36 11.38
CA ASP A 200 5.70 -19.77 11.44
C ASP A 200 4.53 -20.62 10.89
N TYR A 201 4.71 -21.94 10.72
CA TYR A 201 3.64 -22.88 10.32
C TYR A 201 2.36 -22.73 11.15
N GLY A 202 2.48 -22.45 12.45
CA GLY A 202 1.32 -22.24 13.33
C GLY A 202 0.42 -21.09 12.89
N ARG A 203 1.00 -19.97 12.42
CA ARG A 203 0.24 -18.82 11.92
C ARG A 203 -0.37 -19.12 10.56
N LEU A 204 0.36 -19.78 9.66
CA LEU A 204 -0.19 -20.22 8.37
C LEU A 204 -1.38 -21.17 8.57
N PHE A 205 -1.24 -22.14 9.46
CA PHE A 205 -2.29 -23.10 9.78
C PHE A 205 -3.52 -22.40 10.40
N TYR A 206 -3.31 -21.42 11.28
CA TYR A 206 -4.38 -20.58 11.81
C TYR A 206 -5.14 -19.84 10.71
N LEU A 207 -4.44 -19.15 9.80
CA LEU A 207 -5.06 -18.44 8.68
C LEU A 207 -5.81 -19.39 7.74
N ALA A 208 -5.24 -20.56 7.44
CA ALA A 208 -5.88 -21.58 6.63
C ALA A 208 -7.20 -22.09 7.23
N ASN A 209 -7.23 -22.35 8.55
CA ASN A 209 -8.47 -22.73 9.23
C ASN A 209 -9.47 -21.57 9.26
N LYS A 210 -9.02 -20.36 9.55
CA LYS A 210 -9.86 -19.15 9.54
C LYS A 210 -10.52 -18.91 8.18
N THR A 211 -9.80 -19.17 7.09
CA THR A 211 -10.33 -19.08 5.72
C THR A 211 -11.43 -20.12 5.46
N VAL A 212 -11.24 -21.36 5.91
CA VAL A 212 -12.27 -22.40 5.82
C VAL A 212 -13.48 -22.06 6.69
N ASP A 213 -13.27 -21.58 7.92
CA ASP A 213 -14.35 -21.18 8.82
C ASP A 213 -15.16 -20.02 8.24
N ALA A 214 -14.51 -19.03 7.63
CA ALA A 214 -15.20 -17.95 6.92
C ALA A 214 -16.07 -18.47 5.76
N ALA A 215 -15.57 -19.44 4.97
CA ALA A 215 -16.37 -20.07 3.92
C ALA A 215 -17.54 -20.91 4.48
N LEU A 216 -17.35 -21.59 5.61
CA LEU A 216 -18.42 -22.33 6.28
C LEU A 216 -19.51 -21.40 6.81
N GLN A 217 -19.13 -20.24 7.37
CA GLN A 217 -20.09 -19.21 7.76
C GLN A 217 -20.92 -18.73 6.57
N LEU A 218 -20.28 -18.45 5.42
CA LEU A 218 -20.99 -18.05 4.20
C LEU A 218 -21.98 -19.11 3.70
N LYS A 219 -21.69 -20.41 3.89
CA LYS A 219 -22.57 -21.51 3.47
C LYS A 219 -23.73 -21.77 4.43
N PHE A 220 -23.48 -21.73 5.74
CA PHE A 220 -24.42 -22.27 6.73
C PHE A 220 -25.10 -21.23 7.60
N CYS A 221 -24.61 -19.98 7.62
CA CYS A 221 -25.21 -18.93 8.43
C CYS A 221 -26.12 -18.02 7.58
N THR A 222 -27.15 -17.48 8.23
CA THR A 222 -27.99 -16.43 7.67
C THR A 222 -27.46 -15.05 8.06
N PHE A 223 -27.53 -14.09 7.14
CA PHE A 223 -27.08 -12.72 7.32
C PHE A 223 -28.12 -11.75 6.79
N SER A 224 -28.09 -10.51 7.32
CA SER A 224 -28.70 -9.42 6.57
C SER A 224 -27.97 -9.25 5.24
N LYS A 225 -28.63 -8.73 4.19
CA LYS A 225 -27.98 -8.47 2.90
C LYS A 225 -26.75 -7.57 3.05
N HIS A 226 -26.82 -6.58 3.94
CA HIS A 226 -25.70 -5.71 4.27
C HIS A 226 -24.56 -6.50 4.92
N ASP A 227 -24.83 -7.29 5.96
CA ASP A 227 -23.80 -8.09 6.64
C ASP A 227 -23.15 -9.13 5.73
N LEU A 228 -23.90 -9.68 4.77
CA LEU A 228 -23.34 -10.63 3.80
C LEU A 228 -22.22 -10.01 2.96
N VAL A 229 -22.34 -8.73 2.59
CA VAL A 229 -21.27 -8.00 1.90
C VAL A 229 -19.99 -7.99 2.73
N TYR A 230 -20.08 -7.68 4.03
CA TYR A 230 -18.93 -7.71 4.95
C TYR A 230 -18.33 -9.11 5.10
N ARG A 231 -19.18 -10.13 5.15
CA ARG A 231 -18.72 -11.52 5.29
C ARG A 231 -17.97 -11.98 4.05
N ILE A 232 -18.42 -11.58 2.86
CA ILE A 232 -17.70 -11.85 1.60
C ILE A 232 -16.37 -11.10 1.58
N ALA A 233 -16.36 -9.78 1.85
CA ALA A 233 -15.14 -9.00 1.90
C ALA A 233 -14.14 -9.57 2.93
N GLY A 234 -14.64 -10.02 4.09
CA GLY A 234 -13.85 -10.69 5.12
C GLY A 234 -13.27 -12.02 4.67
N PHE A 235 -14.06 -12.86 3.99
CA PHE A 235 -13.58 -14.11 3.38
C PHE A 235 -12.48 -13.84 2.35
N GLN A 236 -12.70 -12.91 1.43
CA GLN A 236 -11.73 -12.54 0.39
C GLN A 236 -10.42 -12.06 1.01
N CYS A 237 -10.51 -11.22 2.04
CA CYS A 237 -9.36 -10.68 2.75
C CYS A 237 -8.52 -11.79 3.41
N VAL A 238 -9.16 -12.68 4.17
CA VAL A 238 -8.43 -13.77 4.83
C VAL A 238 -7.92 -14.81 3.83
N TYR A 239 -8.64 -15.05 2.72
CA TYR A 239 -8.18 -15.92 1.65
C TYR A 239 -6.90 -15.39 1.01
N LEU A 240 -6.90 -14.11 0.61
CA LEU A 240 -5.72 -13.46 0.03
C LEU A 240 -4.55 -13.44 1.02
N GLU A 241 -4.78 -13.13 2.30
CA GLU A 241 -3.73 -13.17 3.32
C GLU A 241 -3.15 -14.59 3.49
N THR A 242 -4.01 -15.61 3.53
CA THR A 242 -3.59 -17.01 3.64
C THR A 242 -2.75 -17.43 2.43
N LEU A 243 -3.22 -17.11 1.22
CA LEU A 243 -2.50 -17.39 -0.03
C LEU A 243 -1.15 -16.68 -0.04
N THR A 244 -1.11 -15.44 0.42
CA THR A 244 0.14 -14.66 0.47
C THR A 244 1.15 -15.27 1.43
N MET A 245 0.69 -15.73 2.60
CA MET A 245 1.57 -16.40 3.55
C MET A 245 2.06 -17.74 3.01
N PHE A 246 1.21 -18.48 2.28
CA PHE A 246 1.61 -19.67 1.53
C PHE A 246 2.66 -19.36 0.45
N ASP A 247 2.43 -18.33 -0.36
CA ASP A 247 3.34 -17.88 -1.43
C ASP A 247 4.68 -17.41 -0.86
N TRP A 248 4.69 -16.78 0.30
CA TRP A 248 5.97 -16.44 0.93
C TRP A 248 6.83 -17.66 1.19
N HIS A 249 6.21 -18.68 1.77
CA HIS A 249 6.85 -19.92 2.14
C HIS A 249 7.28 -20.78 0.96
N THR A 250 6.68 -20.58 -0.22
CA THR A 250 6.93 -21.37 -1.43
C THR A 250 7.68 -20.61 -2.52
N LYS A 251 7.70 -19.27 -2.47
CA LYS A 251 8.30 -18.38 -3.48
C LYS A 251 9.19 -17.31 -2.83
N TRP A 252 8.60 -16.38 -2.08
CA TRP A 252 9.30 -15.11 -1.75
C TRP A 252 10.45 -15.27 -0.75
N ALA A 253 10.33 -16.18 0.21
CA ALA A 253 11.42 -16.50 1.12
C ALA A 253 12.65 -17.04 0.36
N PHE A 254 12.47 -17.73 -0.77
CA PHE A 254 13.59 -18.21 -1.57
C PHE A 254 14.30 -17.09 -2.31
N HIS A 255 13.56 -16.13 -2.88
CA HIS A 255 14.15 -14.93 -3.50
C HIS A 255 15.01 -14.16 -2.49
N LEU A 256 14.49 -13.97 -1.27
CA LEU A 256 15.21 -13.23 -0.24
C LEU A 256 16.51 -13.92 0.21
N ASN A 257 16.49 -15.25 0.29
CA ASN A 257 17.63 -16.04 0.73
C ASN A 257 18.57 -16.47 -0.42
N GLU A 258 18.35 -16.00 -1.65
CA GLU A 258 19.19 -16.35 -2.80
C GLU A 258 20.62 -15.83 -2.60
N PRO A 259 21.66 -16.69 -2.50
CA PRO A 259 23.02 -16.27 -2.13
C PRO A 259 23.71 -15.38 -3.16
N THR A 260 23.23 -15.37 -4.40
CA THR A 260 23.82 -14.66 -5.55
C THR A 260 23.73 -13.14 -5.42
N GLY A 261 22.89 -12.62 -4.52
CA GLY A 261 22.59 -11.19 -4.47
C GLY A 261 21.73 -10.71 -5.65
N LYS A 262 21.15 -11.63 -6.42
CA LYS A 262 20.34 -11.32 -7.60
C LYS A 262 19.21 -10.36 -7.25
N ILE A 263 19.05 -9.35 -8.10
CA ILE A 263 17.89 -8.46 -8.12
C ILE A 263 16.86 -9.09 -9.06
N HIS A 264 15.65 -9.33 -8.56
CA HIS A 264 14.55 -9.88 -9.33
C HIS A 264 13.78 -8.75 -10.05
N GLU A 265 13.24 -9.06 -11.23
CA GLU A 265 12.32 -8.16 -11.92
C GLU A 265 11.09 -7.88 -11.05
N VAL A 266 10.53 -6.68 -11.20
CA VAL A 266 9.36 -6.26 -10.42
C VAL A 266 8.12 -7.07 -10.81
N ASP A 267 7.47 -7.69 -9.82
CA ASP A 267 6.21 -8.40 -9.97
C ASP A 267 5.06 -7.45 -9.64
N GLU A 268 4.50 -6.81 -10.67
CA GLU A 268 3.36 -5.89 -10.51
C GLU A 268 2.03 -6.61 -10.18
N SER A 269 2.03 -7.95 -10.11
CA SER A 269 0.83 -8.72 -9.69
C SER A 269 0.63 -8.74 -8.16
N ILE A 270 1.56 -8.16 -7.40
CA ILE A 270 1.48 -8.03 -5.94
C ILE A 270 1.41 -6.57 -5.50
N MET A 271 0.94 -6.34 -4.28
CA MET A 271 0.62 -5.01 -3.76
C MET A 271 1.87 -4.15 -3.52
N GLY A 272 2.93 -4.74 -2.98
CA GLY A 272 4.09 -4.02 -2.47
C GLY A 272 3.85 -3.30 -1.14
N ALA A 273 4.80 -2.45 -0.74
CA ALA A 273 4.72 -1.75 0.52
C ALA A 273 5.39 -0.37 0.54
N ILE A 274 4.87 0.47 1.42
CA ILE A 274 5.42 1.77 1.80
C ILE A 274 6.37 1.56 2.97
N THR A 275 7.51 2.24 3.00
CA THR A 275 8.50 2.07 4.09
C THR A 275 9.26 3.35 4.34
N ASP A 276 9.77 3.52 5.55
CA ASP A 276 10.74 4.54 5.95
C ASP A 276 12.11 3.92 6.33
N SER A 277 12.29 2.61 6.14
CA SER A 277 13.55 1.89 6.39
C SER A 277 14.35 1.67 5.10
N THR A 278 15.65 1.96 5.17
CA THR A 278 16.63 1.70 4.12
C THR A 278 16.78 0.20 3.83
N GLU A 279 16.76 -0.62 4.86
CA GLU A 279 16.87 -2.08 4.76
C GLU A 279 15.64 -2.66 4.07
N CYS A 280 14.46 -2.15 4.42
CA CYS A 280 13.19 -2.61 3.87
C CYS A 280 13.07 -2.28 2.38
N ILE A 281 13.40 -1.05 1.94
CA ILE A 281 13.35 -0.71 0.51
C ILE A 281 14.37 -1.52 -0.29
N ALA A 282 15.56 -1.74 0.25
CA ALA A 282 16.57 -2.60 -0.39
C ALA A 282 16.09 -4.05 -0.54
N MET A 283 15.42 -4.58 0.49
CA MET A 283 14.78 -5.89 0.44
C MET A 283 13.70 -5.95 -0.65
N LEU A 284 12.74 -5.02 -0.65
CA LEU A 284 11.64 -5.00 -1.63
C LEU A 284 12.18 -4.91 -3.07
N TYR A 285 13.13 -4.02 -3.31
CA TYR A 285 13.81 -3.88 -4.60
C TYR A 285 14.48 -5.19 -5.02
N ARG A 286 15.27 -5.81 -4.13
CA ARG A 286 15.98 -7.04 -4.42
C ARG A 286 15.04 -8.20 -4.77
N VAL A 287 13.96 -8.39 -4.00
CA VAL A 287 13.03 -9.52 -4.23
C VAL A 287 12.06 -9.29 -5.39
N GLY A 288 12.08 -8.11 -6.01
CA GLY A 288 11.18 -7.75 -7.10
C GLY A 288 9.78 -7.36 -6.62
N ALA A 289 9.62 -6.87 -5.39
CA ALA A 289 8.34 -6.37 -4.90
C ALA A 289 8.23 -4.84 -5.10
N PRO A 290 7.06 -4.30 -5.47
CA PRO A 290 6.84 -2.86 -5.51
C PRO A 290 7.18 -2.20 -4.17
N GLY A 291 7.98 -1.13 -4.20
CA GLY A 291 8.44 -0.45 -2.98
C GLY A 291 8.40 1.07 -3.09
N TRP A 292 7.94 1.73 -2.02
CA TRP A 292 7.90 3.20 -1.92
C TRP A 292 8.57 3.66 -0.64
N TYR A 293 9.71 4.34 -0.78
CA TYR A 293 10.53 4.81 0.32
C TYR A 293 10.19 6.27 0.68
N VAL A 294 9.62 6.46 1.86
CA VAL A 294 9.24 7.75 2.42
C VAL A 294 10.35 8.25 3.33
N ARG A 295 10.92 9.42 3.02
CA ARG A 295 12.04 9.98 3.78
C ARG A 295 12.01 11.51 3.81
N PRO A 296 12.64 12.13 4.82
CA PRO A 296 12.80 13.58 4.86
C PRO A 296 13.65 14.06 3.67
N PRO A 297 13.46 15.30 3.20
CA PRO A 297 14.31 15.88 2.16
C PRO A 297 15.81 15.87 2.50
N ALA A 298 16.17 15.90 3.78
CA ALA A 298 17.55 15.78 4.26
C ALA A 298 18.23 14.46 3.84
N ASN A 299 17.45 13.39 3.66
CA ASN A 299 17.95 12.04 3.41
C ASN A 299 17.98 11.69 1.91
N LEU A 300 17.72 12.67 1.03
CA LEU A 300 17.93 12.51 -0.40
C LEU A 300 19.39 12.80 -0.73
N SER A 301 20.08 11.81 -1.29
CA SER A 301 21.42 11.98 -1.82
C SER A 301 21.41 12.94 -3.00
N THR A 302 22.43 13.79 -3.10
CA THR A 302 22.66 14.67 -4.25
C THR A 302 23.14 13.90 -5.49
N ASN A 303 23.64 12.68 -5.32
CA ASN A 303 24.11 11.78 -6.38
C ASN A 303 23.07 10.68 -6.69
N MET A 304 21.79 10.90 -6.35
CA MET A 304 20.71 9.94 -6.58
C MET A 304 20.19 10.06 -8.01
N ILE A 305 20.08 8.93 -8.72
CA ILE A 305 19.46 8.91 -10.05
C ILE A 305 17.96 9.21 -9.90
N ILE A 306 17.44 10.14 -10.71
CA ILE A 306 16.03 10.53 -10.76
C ILE A 306 15.56 10.45 -12.21
N ARG A 307 14.74 9.45 -12.51
CA ARG A 307 14.22 9.20 -13.87
C ARG A 307 12.84 9.77 -14.13
N MET A 308 11.99 9.87 -13.11
CA MET A 308 10.62 10.38 -13.24
C MET A 308 10.23 11.23 -12.03
N ILE A 309 9.63 12.39 -12.28
CA ILE A 309 9.04 13.25 -11.25
C ILE A 309 7.53 13.18 -11.42
N VAL A 310 6.83 12.70 -10.38
CA VAL A 310 5.38 12.56 -10.37
C VAL A 310 4.77 13.80 -9.70
N PRO A 311 3.87 14.54 -10.38
CA PRO A 311 3.30 15.78 -9.83
C PRO A 311 2.53 15.55 -8.52
N PRO A 312 2.54 16.49 -7.56
CA PRO A 312 1.71 16.42 -6.36
C PRO A 312 0.21 16.27 -6.72
N GLY A 313 -0.54 15.42 -5.98
CA GLY A 313 -1.98 15.23 -6.20
C GLY A 313 -2.39 13.91 -6.89
N TRP A 314 -1.51 12.91 -6.93
CA TRP A 314 -1.77 11.58 -7.48
C TRP A 314 -2.67 10.69 -6.60
N GLU A 315 -3.29 11.22 -5.53
CA GLU A 315 -4.26 10.54 -4.63
C GLU A 315 -5.56 10.07 -5.32
N LYS A 316 -5.59 9.94 -6.65
CA LYS A 316 -6.72 9.36 -7.38
C LYS A 316 -6.92 7.95 -6.83
N MET A 317 -8.13 7.66 -6.35
CA MET A 317 -8.56 6.32 -5.95
C MET A 317 -8.04 5.27 -6.94
N PRO A 318 -7.65 4.04 -6.50
CA PRO A 318 -7.65 2.95 -7.45
C PRO A 318 -9.09 2.96 -7.97
N VAL A 319 -9.27 3.09 -9.27
CA VAL A 319 -10.61 3.21 -9.85
C VAL A 319 -11.30 1.87 -9.63
N ILE A 320 -11.89 1.69 -8.45
CA ILE A 320 -12.95 0.73 -8.19
C ILE A 320 -14.19 1.46 -8.69
N GLN A 321 -14.32 1.53 -10.01
CA GLN A 321 -15.62 1.79 -10.62
C GLN A 321 -16.50 0.59 -10.29
N GLY A 322 -17.60 0.88 -9.61
CA GLY A 322 -18.53 -0.13 -9.08
C GLY A 322 -19.51 -0.69 -10.09
#